data_AF-A0A536GPG7-F1
#
_entry.id   AF-A0A536GPG7-F1
#
_cell.length_a   1.000
_cell.length_b   1.000
_cell.length_c   1.000
_cell.angle_alpha   90.00
_cell.angle_beta   90.00
_cell.angle_gamma   90.00
#
_symmetry.space_group_name_H-M   'P 1'
#
loop_
_entity.id
_entity.type
_entity.pdbx_description
1 polymer ?
#
loop_
_entity_poly.entity_id
_entity_poly.type
_entity_poly.pdbx_seq_one_letter_code
_entity_poly.pdbx_strand_id
1 'polypeptide(L)'
;WAKRCLDDERAPGQLRFGIVQGGFNDDLRRESAQTLGSLAFDGFGIGGLSLGEPKTLTYSLLAAQTAILPRDRPRYLMGVGTPADLIEAIARGVDMFDCVLPTRIARNGSILTSGGRINLR
;
A
#
# COMPACT_ATOMS: atom_id res chain seq x y z
N TRP A 1 17.39 7.63 1.85
CA TRP A 1 16.89 7.54 3.23
C TRP A 1 16.63 6.12 3.69
N ALA A 2 15.96 5.27 2.91
CA ALA A 2 15.67 3.88 3.28
C ALA A 2 16.87 3.13 3.92
N LYS A 3 18.04 3.15 3.27
CA LYS A 3 19.28 2.56 3.80
C LYS A 3 19.69 3.14 5.16
N ARG A 4 19.70 4.47 5.31
CA ARG A 4 20.02 5.14 6.58
C ARG A 4 19.09 4.68 7.72
N CYS A 5 17.79 4.60 7.46
CA CYS A 5 16.82 4.10 8.45
C CYS A 5 17.01 2.62 8.79
N LEU A 6 17.59 1.84 7.88
CA LEU A 6 17.91 0.44 8.11
C LEU A 6 19.21 0.28 8.91
N ASP A 7 20.17 1.19 8.74
CA ASP A 7 21.46 1.19 9.42
C ASP A 7 21.37 1.73 10.86
N ASP A 8 20.37 2.56 11.18
CA ASP A 8 20.13 3.07 12.53
C ASP A 8 19.83 1.94 13.53
N GLU A 9 20.11 2.13 14.82
CA GLU A 9 19.82 1.13 15.86
C GLU A 9 18.30 0.90 16.02
N ARG A 10 17.90 -0.37 16.14
CA ARG A 10 16.49 -0.78 16.24
C ARG A 10 16.15 -1.13 17.68
N ALA A 11 15.06 -0.57 18.22
CA ALA A 11 14.58 -0.99 19.53
C ALA A 11 14.12 -2.46 19.49
N PRO A 12 14.27 -3.23 20.58
CA PRO A 12 13.83 -4.62 20.63
C PRO A 12 12.35 -4.78 20.23
N GLY A 13 12.08 -5.72 19.32
CA GLY A 13 10.72 -6.04 18.86
C GLY A 13 10.16 -5.14 17.75
N GLN A 14 10.85 -4.08 17.33
CA GLN A 14 10.38 -3.26 16.21
C GLN A 14 10.62 -3.94 14.85
N LEU A 15 9.74 -3.70 13.88
CA LEU A 15 9.92 -4.10 12.49
C LEU A 15 10.12 -2.86 11.61
N ARG A 16 10.83 -3.00 10.50
CA ARG A 16 11.11 -1.92 9.55
C ARG A 16 10.55 -2.26 8.17
N PHE A 17 9.75 -1.34 7.65
CA PHE A 17 9.18 -1.43 6.32
C PHE A 17 9.87 -0.43 5.38
N GLY A 18 10.33 -0.91 4.22
CA GLY A 18 10.80 -0.04 3.14
C GLY A 18 9.62 0.42 2.29
N ILE A 19 9.53 1.71 1.93
CA ILE A 19 8.38 2.24 1.20
C ILE A 19 8.72 2.46 -0.27
N VAL A 20 8.07 1.72 -1.16
CA VAL A 20 8.18 1.88 -2.61
C VAL A 20 7.54 3.21 -3.03
N GLN A 21 8.31 4.00 -3.79
CA GLN A 21 7.93 5.30 -4.34
C GLN A 21 8.06 5.29 -5.87
N GLY A 22 7.83 6.43 -6.52
CA GLY A 22 7.94 6.57 -7.99
C GLY A 22 6.74 7.24 -8.67
N GLY A 23 5.77 7.76 -7.91
CA GLY A 23 4.61 8.49 -8.46
C GLY A 23 3.77 7.60 -9.37
N PHE A 24 3.52 8.02 -10.60
CA PHE A 24 2.80 7.22 -11.61
C PHE A 24 3.71 6.72 -12.74
N ASN A 25 5.02 6.71 -12.51
CA ASN A 25 6.01 6.23 -13.47
C ASN A 25 6.38 4.77 -13.13
N ASP A 26 6.15 3.86 -14.08
CA ASP A 26 6.40 2.42 -13.89
C ASP A 26 7.90 2.14 -13.67
N ASP A 27 8.78 2.73 -14.47
CA ASP A 27 10.23 2.51 -14.38
C ASP A 27 10.78 2.91 -13.02
N LEU A 28 10.43 4.11 -12.54
CA LEU A 28 10.85 4.59 -11.21
C LEU A 28 10.29 3.70 -10.09
N ARG A 29 9.08 3.17 -10.25
CA ARG A 29 8.48 2.23 -9.28
C ARG A 29 9.18 0.88 -9.27
N ARG A 30 9.58 0.37 -10.44
CA ARG A 30 10.36 -0.86 -10.55
C ARG A 30 11.74 -0.70 -9.95
N GLU A 31 12.44 0.40 -10.26
CA GLU A 31 13.73 0.73 -9.66
C GLU A 31 13.63 0.81 -8.13
N SER A 32 12.60 1.48 -7.61
CA SER A 32 12.35 1.57 -6.18
C SER A 32 12.07 0.20 -5.55
N ALA A 33 11.24 -0.63 -6.18
CA ALA A 33 10.91 -1.97 -5.69
C ALA A 33 12.13 -2.91 -5.71
N GLN A 34 12.93 -2.89 -6.77
CA GLN A 34 14.16 -3.69 -6.88
C GLN A 34 15.18 -3.27 -5.82
N THR A 35 15.41 -1.96 -5.70
CA THR A 35 16.33 -1.39 -4.70
C THR A 35 15.92 -1.81 -3.29
N LEU A 36 14.67 -1.60 -2.91
CA LEU A 36 14.18 -1.97 -1.58
C LEU A 36 14.15 -3.49 -1.37
N GLY A 37 13.75 -4.27 -2.37
CA GLY A 37 13.71 -5.73 -2.31
C GLY A 37 15.09 -6.37 -2.07
N SER A 38 16.17 -5.70 -2.48
CA SER A 38 17.54 -6.14 -2.18
C SER A 38 18.02 -5.84 -0.76
N LEU A 39 17.26 -5.07 0.03
CA LEU A 39 17.62 -4.66 1.38
C LEU A 39 16.92 -5.53 2.44
N ALA A 40 17.48 -5.52 3.66
CA ALA A 40 17.02 -6.34 4.78
C ALA A 40 15.84 -5.73 5.55
N PHE A 41 14.81 -5.23 4.84
CA PHE A 41 13.56 -4.80 5.47
C PHE A 41 12.70 -5.99 5.88
N ASP A 42 11.98 -5.87 6.99
CA ASP A 42 11.05 -6.88 7.50
C ASP A 42 9.75 -6.94 6.66
N GLY A 43 9.48 -5.89 5.88
CA GLY A 43 8.33 -5.80 4.98
C GLY A 43 8.40 -4.60 4.03
N PHE A 44 7.40 -4.44 3.17
CA PHE A 44 7.39 -3.42 2.12
C PHE A 44 6.09 -2.62 2.10
N GLY A 45 6.19 -1.32 2.33
CA GLY A 45 5.10 -0.37 2.09
C GLY A 45 5.02 0.02 0.61
N ILE A 46 3.82 0.29 0.14
CA ILE A 46 3.53 0.79 -1.20
C ILE A 46 2.83 2.14 -1.05
N GLY A 47 3.57 3.22 -1.33
CA GLY A 47 3.11 4.58 -1.15
C GLY A 47 2.76 5.29 -2.47
N GLY A 48 1.96 6.34 -2.38
CA GLY A 48 1.71 7.28 -3.47
C GLY A 48 0.79 6.75 -4.60
N LEU A 49 -0.11 5.81 -4.28
CA LEU A 49 -1.09 5.21 -5.21
C LEU A 49 -2.56 5.46 -4.78
N SER A 50 -2.83 6.62 -4.19
CA SER A 50 -4.19 7.02 -3.81
C SER A 50 -4.34 8.55 -3.83
N LEU A 51 -3.79 9.19 -4.88
CA LEU A 51 -3.72 10.65 -5.01
C LEU A 51 -4.76 11.20 -6.01
N GLY A 52 -5.64 10.36 -6.55
CA GLY A 52 -6.74 10.74 -7.44
C GLY A 52 -6.58 10.26 -8.88
N GLU A 53 -5.61 9.39 -9.13
CA GLU A 53 -5.36 8.76 -10.41
C GLU A 53 -6.43 7.72 -10.79
N PRO A 54 -6.53 7.35 -12.08
CA PRO A 54 -7.41 6.27 -12.51
C PRO A 54 -7.07 4.93 -11.83
N LYS A 55 -8.09 4.22 -11.36
CA LYS A 55 -7.94 2.92 -10.68
C LYS A 55 -7.19 1.89 -11.52
N THR A 56 -7.40 1.87 -12.83
CA THR A 56 -6.69 0.98 -13.75
C THR A 56 -5.17 1.19 -13.71
N LEU A 57 -4.73 2.44 -13.58
CA LEU A 57 -3.32 2.79 -13.45
C LEU A 57 -2.78 2.41 -12.06
N THR A 58 -3.52 2.68 -10.99
CA THR A 58 -3.17 2.22 -9.64
C THR A 58 -2.93 0.70 -9.63
N TYR A 59 -3.85 -0.06 -10.23
CA TYR A 59 -3.81 -1.51 -10.26
C TYR A 59 -2.68 -2.08 -11.11
N SER A 60 -2.35 -1.45 -12.25
CA SER A 60 -1.23 -1.89 -13.08
C SER A 60 0.11 -1.66 -12.39
N LEU A 61 0.31 -0.49 -11.78
CA LEU A 61 1.51 -0.16 -11.02
C LEU A 61 1.66 -1.06 -9.79
N LEU A 62 0.55 -1.33 -9.08
CA LEU A 62 0.54 -2.23 -7.93
C LEU A 62 0.97 -3.65 -8.33
N ALA A 63 0.44 -4.19 -9.43
CA ALA A 63 0.80 -5.51 -9.94
C ALA A 63 2.29 -5.58 -10.34
N ALA A 64 2.83 -4.53 -10.97
CA ALA A 64 4.23 -4.47 -11.36
C ALA A 64 5.18 -4.52 -10.14
N GLN A 65 4.85 -3.78 -9.08
CA GLN A 65 5.66 -3.71 -7.86
C GLN A 65 5.63 -5.01 -7.06
N THR A 66 4.43 -5.54 -6.83
CA THR A 66 4.21 -6.77 -6.06
C THR A 66 4.82 -8.01 -6.73
N ALA A 67 5.00 -7.99 -8.06
CA ALA A 67 5.74 -9.02 -8.78
C ALA A 67 7.26 -8.98 -8.52
N ILE A 68 7.81 -7.81 -8.16
CA ILE A 68 9.25 -7.60 -7.90
C ILE A 68 9.57 -7.82 -6.42
N LEU A 69 8.70 -7.38 -5.53
CA LEU A 69 8.94 -7.44 -4.08
C LEU A 69 9.03 -8.91 -3.59
N PRO A 70 9.92 -9.19 -2.63
CA PRO A 70 10.03 -10.51 -2.00
C PRO A 70 8.68 -11.01 -1.46
N ARG A 71 8.34 -12.26 -1.78
CA ARG A 71 7.04 -12.87 -1.42
C ARG A 71 7.01 -13.45 0.00
N ASP A 72 8.17 -13.63 0.61
CA ASP A 72 8.36 -14.13 1.98
C ASP A 72 8.17 -13.03 3.04
N ARG A 73 7.84 -11.79 2.62
CA ARG A 73 7.66 -10.64 3.50
C ARG A 73 6.36 -9.89 3.18
N PRO A 74 5.70 -9.27 4.19
CA PRO A 74 4.42 -8.60 4.01
C PRO A 74 4.53 -7.36 3.11
N ARG A 75 3.48 -7.14 2.32
CA ARG A 75 3.29 -5.98 1.45
C ARG A 75 2.10 -5.16 1.96
N TYR A 76 2.36 -3.89 2.25
CA TYR A 76 1.42 -2.97 2.88
C TYR A 76 1.04 -1.84 1.93
N LEU A 77 -0.23 -1.79 1.49
CA LEU A 77 -0.74 -0.71 0.65
C LEU A 77 -1.28 0.43 1.52
N MET A 78 -0.65 1.61 1.40
CA MET A 78 -0.91 2.74 2.28
C MET A 78 -2.07 3.62 1.78
N GLY A 79 -3.04 3.91 2.64
CA GLY A 79 -4.11 4.89 2.41
C GLY A 79 -5.29 4.41 1.56
N VAL A 80 -5.40 3.11 1.30
CA VAL A 80 -6.45 2.50 0.46
C VAL A 80 -7.42 1.70 1.32
N GLY A 81 -8.74 1.89 1.10
CA GLY A 81 -9.72 1.20 1.94
C GLY A 81 -11.16 1.15 1.44
N THR A 82 -11.43 1.41 0.17
CA THR A 82 -12.75 1.03 -0.37
C THR A 82 -12.81 -0.50 -0.48
N PRO A 83 -13.96 -1.15 -0.21
CA PRO A 83 -14.05 -2.61 -0.31
C PRO A 83 -13.59 -3.16 -1.67
N ALA A 84 -13.92 -2.49 -2.78
CA ALA A 84 -13.49 -2.91 -4.11
C ALA A 84 -11.96 -2.82 -4.27
N ASP A 85 -11.34 -1.73 -3.80
CA ASP A 85 -9.88 -1.58 -3.88
C ASP A 85 -9.15 -2.64 -3.04
N LEU A 86 -9.70 -3.00 -1.86
CA LEU A 86 -9.13 -4.03 -1.01
C LEU A 86 -9.07 -5.38 -1.74
N ILE A 87 -10.16 -5.79 -2.39
CA ILE A 87 -10.23 -7.05 -3.14
C ILE A 87 -9.26 -7.05 -4.33
N GLU A 88 -9.22 -5.96 -5.09
CA GLU A 88 -8.30 -5.83 -6.23
C GLU A 88 -6.83 -5.86 -5.79
N ALA A 89 -6.49 -5.20 -4.67
CA ALA A 89 -5.14 -5.19 -4.14
C ALA A 89 -4.73 -6.55 -3.56
N ILE A 90 -5.64 -7.26 -2.86
CA ILE A 90 -5.40 -8.63 -2.39
C ILE A 90 -5.11 -9.55 -3.57
N ALA A 91 -5.90 -9.47 -4.65
CA ALA A 91 -5.67 -10.26 -5.86
C ALA A 91 -4.30 -9.99 -6.52
N ARG A 92 -3.67 -8.86 -6.20
CA ARG A 92 -2.33 -8.47 -6.66
C ARG A 92 -1.24 -8.71 -5.61
N GLY A 93 -1.55 -9.40 -4.52
CA GLY A 93 -0.55 -9.80 -3.52
C GLY A 93 -0.24 -8.74 -2.48
N VAL A 94 -1.20 -7.87 -2.13
CA VAL A 94 -1.10 -7.01 -0.94
C VAL A 94 -1.64 -7.75 0.29
N ASP A 95 -0.96 -7.60 1.42
CA ASP A 95 -1.25 -8.31 2.68
C ASP A 95 -1.84 -7.39 3.75
N MET A 96 -1.50 -6.09 3.73
CA MET A 96 -1.86 -5.13 4.78
C MET A 96 -2.41 -3.83 4.18
N PHE A 97 -3.30 -3.15 4.92
CA PHE A 97 -4.00 -1.94 4.50
C PHE A 97 -4.24 -0.99 5.67
N ASP A 98 -4.31 0.30 5.38
CA ASP A 98 -4.83 1.33 6.28
C ASP A 98 -5.69 2.33 5.49
N CYS A 99 -6.76 2.84 6.11
CA CYS A 99 -7.53 3.91 5.50
C CYS A 99 -8.41 4.62 6.51
N VAL A 100 -8.49 5.95 6.39
CA VAL A 100 -9.44 6.77 7.16
C VAL A 100 -10.88 6.66 6.66
N LEU A 101 -11.12 6.02 5.51
CA LEU A 101 -12.44 5.97 4.87
C LEU A 101 -13.56 5.52 5.84
N PRO A 102 -13.44 4.42 6.60
CA PRO A 102 -14.52 3.95 7.47
C PRO A 102 -14.90 4.98 8.53
N THR A 103 -13.91 5.60 9.19
CA THR A 103 -14.18 6.61 10.22
C THR A 103 -14.71 7.91 9.61
N ARG A 104 -14.23 8.31 8.43
CA ARG A 104 -14.65 9.53 7.73
C ARG A 104 -16.10 9.48 7.28
N ILE A 105 -16.54 8.38 6.66
CA ILE A 105 -17.91 8.26 6.17
C ILE A 105 -18.91 8.11 7.33
N ALA A 106 -18.53 7.45 8.42
CA ALA A 106 -19.36 7.34 9.62
C ALA A 106 -19.65 8.72 10.23
N ARG A 107 -18.61 9.57 10.38
CA ARG A 107 -18.78 10.97 10.85
C ARG A 107 -19.68 11.81 9.92
N ASN A 108 -19.73 11.46 8.63
CA ASN A 108 -20.55 12.15 7.63
C ASN A 108 -21.92 11.49 7.39
N GLY A 109 -22.37 10.59 8.28
CA GLY A 109 -23.71 10.02 8.23
C GLY A 109 -23.90 8.94 7.17
N SER A 110 -22.85 8.21 6.82
CA SER A 110 -22.97 7.05 5.92
C SER A 110 -22.49 5.76 6.60
N ILE A 111 -23.12 4.65 6.23
CA ILE A 111 -22.75 3.29 6.67
C ILE A 111 -22.29 2.45 5.48
N LEU A 112 -21.37 1.51 5.72
CA LEU A 112 -20.98 0.49 4.74
C LEU A 112 -21.74 -0.80 5.06
N THR A 113 -22.36 -1.37 4.03
CA THR A 113 -23.05 -2.66 4.08
C THR A 113 -22.52 -3.56 2.97
N SER A 114 -22.89 -4.84 2.98
CA SER A 114 -22.63 -5.74 1.85
C SER A 114 -23.29 -5.28 0.54
N GLY A 115 -24.39 -4.52 0.62
CA GLY A 115 -25.06 -3.89 -0.53
C GLY A 115 -24.44 -2.56 -0.97
N GLY A 116 -23.32 -2.16 -0.39
CA GLY A 116 -22.64 -0.90 -0.68
C GLY A 116 -22.86 0.17 0.39
N ARG A 117 -22.56 1.42 0.02
CA ARG A 117 -22.63 2.58 0.91
C ARG A 117 -24.04 3.14 0.94
N ILE A 118 -24.60 3.30 2.12
CA ILE A 118 -25.90 3.96 2.35
C ILE A 118 -25.65 5.33 2.98
N ASN A 119 -26.25 6.37 2.42
CA ASN A 119 -26.28 7.70 3.02
C ASN A 119 -27.55 7.82 3.89
N LEU A 120 -27.39 8.17 5.16
CA LEU A 120 -28.49 8.32 6.13
C LEU A 120 -28.94 9.78 6.28
N ARG A 121 -28.27 10.71 5.59
CA ARG A 121 -28.64 12.12 5.51
C ARG A 121 -29.36 12.43 4.21
#